data_AF-A0A941UGT5-F1
#
_entry.id   AF-A0A941UGT5-F1
#
_cell.length_a   1.000
_cell.length_b   1.000
_cell.length_c   1.000
_cell.angle_alpha   90.00
_cell.angle_beta   90.00
_cell.angle_gamma   90.00
#
_symmetry.space_group_name_H-M   'P 1'
#
loop_
_entity.id
_entity.type
_entity.pdbx_description
1 polymer ?
#
loop_
_entity_poly.entity_id
_entity_poly.type
_entity_poly.pdbx_seq_one_letter_code
_entity_poly.pdbx_strand_id
1 'polypeptide(L)'
;MIIGGERESHNGKLKVNQIKVSLDAYQSFMKKFDIELFLPIRYVKSGQDIESILNMPWNEGDEQLECVLSKNYLEADGSVSFSEEAIIQYFEEFAFQTAEKVIMKLLII
;
A
#
# COMPACT_ATOMS: atom_id res chain seq x y z
N MET A 1 8.47 -14.01 -6.50
CA MET A 1 7.56 -13.67 -5.39
C MET A 1 8.15 -12.52 -4.60
N ILE A 2 7.33 -11.54 -4.25
CA ILE A 2 7.63 -10.42 -3.35
C ILE A 2 6.67 -10.52 -2.15
N ILE A 3 7.19 -10.33 -0.94
CA ILE A 3 6.39 -10.30 0.29
C ILE A 3 6.27 -8.85 0.74
N GLY A 4 5.05 -8.37 0.90
CA GLY A 4 4.73 -7.03 1.38
C GLY A 4 4.19 -7.03 2.81
N GLY A 5 4.33 -5.89 3.50
CA GLY A 5 3.85 -5.67 4.87
C GLY A 5 2.59 -4.82 4.94
N GLU A 6 1.93 -4.58 3.80
CA GLU A 6 0.75 -3.74 3.72
C GLU A 6 -0.49 -4.45 4.30
N ARG A 7 -1.36 -3.68 4.96
CA ARG A 7 -2.62 -4.15 5.56
C ARG A 7 -3.74 -3.15 5.38
N GLU A 8 -4.99 -3.60 5.39
CA GLU A 8 -6.14 -2.74 5.11
C GLU A 8 -6.57 -1.87 6.31
N SER A 9 -6.23 -2.30 7.53
CA SER A 9 -6.68 -1.65 8.76
C SER A 9 -5.50 -1.26 9.63
N HIS A 10 -5.56 -0.06 10.23
CA HIS A 10 -4.49 0.51 11.04
C HIS A 10 -5.03 1.16 12.33
N ASN A 11 -5.74 0.39 13.16
CA ASN A 11 -6.35 0.91 14.41
C ASN A 11 -7.25 2.14 14.15
N GLY A 12 -8.07 2.09 13.09
CA GLY A 12 -8.95 3.19 12.69
C GLY A 12 -8.29 4.29 11.83
N LYS A 13 -6.96 4.25 11.62
CA LYS A 13 -6.31 5.11 10.63
C LYS A 13 -6.55 4.57 9.22
N LEU A 14 -6.81 5.46 8.27
CA LEU A 14 -6.94 5.13 6.86
C LEU A 14 -5.69 5.58 6.10
N LYS A 15 -5.16 4.67 5.28
CA LYS A 15 -4.05 4.92 4.36
C LYS A 15 -4.55 4.60 2.96
N VAL A 16 -4.70 5.63 2.12
CA VAL A 16 -5.32 5.52 0.78
C VAL A 16 -4.57 4.52 -0.11
N ASN A 17 -3.26 4.41 0.05
CA ASN A 17 -2.43 3.43 -0.65
C ASN A 17 -2.51 1.99 -0.07
N GLN A 18 -3.24 1.76 1.02
CA GLN A 18 -3.36 0.43 1.66
C GLN A 18 -4.81 -0.04 1.82
N ILE A 19 -5.81 0.69 1.32
CA ILE A 19 -7.18 0.19 1.24
C ILE A 19 -7.28 -0.99 0.25
N LYS A 20 -8.38 -1.75 0.35
CA LYS A 20 -8.63 -2.94 -0.47
C LYS A 20 -8.37 -2.73 -1.96
N VAL A 21 -8.92 -1.67 -2.54
CA VAL A 21 -8.78 -1.38 -3.99
C VAL A 21 -7.31 -1.15 -4.38
N SER A 22 -6.52 -0.49 -3.54
CA SER A 22 -5.09 -0.25 -3.79
C SER A 22 -4.29 -1.54 -3.71
N LEU A 23 -4.52 -2.37 -2.70
CA LEU A 23 -3.80 -3.64 -2.54
C LEU A 23 -4.15 -4.64 -3.65
N ASP A 24 -5.43 -4.71 -4.05
CA ASP A 24 -5.86 -5.54 -5.19
C ASP A 24 -5.22 -5.07 -6.50
N ALA A 25 -5.12 -3.75 -6.70
CA ALA A 25 -4.48 -3.16 -7.86
C ALA A 25 -2.98 -3.51 -7.92
N TYR A 26 -2.26 -3.44 -6.79
CA TYR A 26 -0.85 -3.83 -6.72
C TYR A 26 -0.63 -5.30 -7.07
N GLN A 27 -1.41 -6.21 -6.47
CA GLN A 27 -1.31 -7.64 -6.77
C GLN A 27 -1.59 -7.93 -8.25
N SER A 28 -2.61 -7.26 -8.82
CA SER A 28 -2.97 -7.41 -10.23
C SER A 28 -1.89 -6.87 -11.17
N PHE A 29 -1.28 -5.74 -10.83
CA PHE A 29 -0.18 -5.15 -11.61
C PHE A 29 1.05 -6.05 -11.62
N MET A 30 1.49 -6.54 -10.46
CA MET A 30 2.67 -7.41 -10.34
C MET A 30 2.49 -8.73 -11.11
N LYS A 31 1.26 -9.28 -11.12
CA LYS A 31 0.92 -10.48 -11.87
C LYS A 31 1.13 -10.33 -13.39
N LYS A 32 1.06 -9.11 -13.95
CA LYS A 32 1.38 -8.86 -15.37
C LYS A 32 2.84 -9.23 -15.73
N PHE A 33 3.73 -9.22 -14.74
CA PHE A 33 5.14 -9.56 -14.88
C PHE A 33 5.47 -10.95 -14.35
N ASP A 34 4.46 -11.81 -14.14
CA ASP A 34 4.60 -13.14 -13.54
C ASP A 34 5.21 -13.11 -12.12
N ILE A 35 4.99 -12.00 -11.40
CA ILE A 35 5.43 -11.82 -10.01
C ILE A 35 4.22 -11.88 -9.08
N GLU A 36 4.23 -12.83 -8.15
CA GLU A 36 3.31 -12.84 -7.02
C GLU A 36 3.70 -11.78 -5.98
N LEU A 37 2.74 -10.91 -5.62
CA LEU A 37 2.80 -10.09 -4.41
C LEU A 37 1.96 -10.75 -3.31
N PHE A 38 2.64 -11.27 -2.29
CA PHE A 38 2.02 -11.93 -1.14
C PHE A 38 1.95 -10.97 0.05
N LEU A 39 0.76 -10.76 0.60
CA LEU A 39 0.47 -9.85 1.71
C LEU A 39 -0.02 -10.64 2.94
N PRO A 40 0.88 -11.30 3.70
CA PRO A 40 0.52 -12.24 4.77
C PRO A 40 -0.30 -11.60 5.90
N ILE A 41 -0.13 -10.30 6.12
CA ILE A 41 -0.79 -9.55 7.20
C ILE A 41 -1.92 -8.66 6.71
N ARG A 42 -2.36 -8.81 5.45
CA ARG A 42 -3.35 -7.92 4.80
C ARG A 42 -4.60 -7.68 5.65
N TYR A 43 -5.09 -8.74 6.29
CA TYR A 43 -6.35 -8.74 7.04
C TYR A 43 -6.15 -8.64 8.56
N VAL A 44 -4.92 -8.42 9.02
CA VAL A 44 -4.65 -8.14 10.44
C VAL A 44 -5.21 -6.75 10.77
N LYS A 45 -6.09 -6.70 11.78
CA LYS A 45 -6.89 -5.49 12.05
C LYS A 45 -6.17 -4.52 12.98
N SER A 46 -5.42 -5.02 13.95
CA SER A 46 -4.85 -4.19 15.00
C SER A 46 -3.33 -4.20 15.03
N GLY A 47 -2.75 -3.12 15.57
CA GLY A 47 -1.32 -3.08 15.89
C GLY A 47 -0.94 -4.08 16.98
N GLN A 48 -1.84 -4.34 17.94
CA GLN A 48 -1.64 -5.34 18.99
C GLN A 48 -1.49 -6.76 18.42
N ASP A 49 -2.25 -7.09 17.37
CA ASP A 49 -2.10 -8.38 16.69
C ASP A 49 -0.71 -8.50 16.04
N ILE A 50 -0.18 -7.40 15.49
CA ILE A 50 1.18 -7.36 14.94
C ILE A 50 2.22 -7.57 16.05
N GLU A 51 2.10 -6.86 17.18
CA GLU A 51 2.98 -7.05 18.34
C GLU A 51 2.93 -8.50 18.87
N SER A 52 1.73 -9.10 18.89
CA SER A 52 1.55 -10.50 19.28
C SER A 52 2.21 -11.47 18.30
N ILE A 53 2.17 -11.21 16.99
CA ILE A 53 2.86 -12.01 15.96
C ILE A 53 4.38 -11.89 16.13
N LEU A 54 4.87 -10.68 16.40
CA LEU A 54 6.30 -10.40 16.57
C LEU A 54 6.84 -10.83 17.93
N ASN A 55 5.96 -11.03 18.91
CA ASN A 55 6.29 -11.27 20.32
C ASN A 55 7.23 -10.17 20.89
N MET A 56 7.02 -8.92 20.45
CA MET A 56 7.74 -7.74 20.92
C MET A 56 6.93 -6.47 20.66
N PRO A 57 7.17 -5.38 21.41
CA PRO A 57 6.60 -4.08 21.10
C PRO A 57 7.02 -3.60 19.71
N TRP A 58 6.08 -3.01 18.97
CA TRP A 58 6.34 -2.46 17.64
C TRP A 58 5.67 -1.10 17.49
N ASN A 59 6.47 -0.04 17.52
CA ASN A 59 6.00 1.32 17.30
C ASN A 59 5.90 1.60 15.80
N GLU A 60 4.67 1.84 15.31
CA GLU A 60 4.44 2.24 13.92
C GLU A 60 5.19 3.55 13.58
N GLY A 61 6.13 3.48 12.64
CA GLY A 61 6.78 4.65 12.04
C GLY A 61 8.22 4.92 12.47
N ASP A 62 8.68 4.37 13.60
CA ASP A 62 10.03 4.66 14.15
C ASP A 62 11.18 4.24 13.20
N GLU A 63 10.94 3.24 12.35
CA GLU A 63 11.92 2.73 11.37
C GLU A 63 11.52 2.99 9.90
N GLN A 64 10.49 3.83 9.66
CA GLN A 64 9.95 4.09 8.31
C GLN A 64 10.35 5.48 7.78
N LEU A 65 10.42 5.63 6.45
CA LEU A 65 10.66 6.92 5.81
C LEU A 65 9.49 7.89 6.09
N GLU A 66 9.72 8.91 6.92
CA GLU A 66 8.68 9.83 7.41
C GLU A 66 7.97 10.63 6.29
N CYS A 67 8.67 10.99 5.22
CA CYS A 67 8.17 11.93 4.21
C CYS A 67 6.99 11.39 3.38
N VAL A 68 6.94 10.07 3.15
CA VAL A 68 5.84 9.41 2.41
C VAL A 68 4.55 9.35 3.24
N LEU A 69 4.64 9.62 4.56
CA LEU A 69 3.56 9.55 5.53
C LEU A 69 3.20 10.93 6.12
N SER A 70 3.55 12.02 5.44
CA SER A 70 3.37 13.42 5.89
C SER A 70 1.91 13.89 6.08
N LYS A 71 0.93 12.98 5.96
CA LYS A 71 -0.51 13.25 6.16
C LYS A 71 -1.06 14.36 5.26
N ASN A 72 -0.39 14.64 4.15
CA ASN A 72 -0.81 15.60 3.13
C ASN A 72 -2.10 15.22 2.39
N TYR A 73 -2.64 14.03 2.66
CA TYR A 73 -3.92 13.53 2.17
C TYR A 73 -5.06 13.73 3.17
N LEU A 74 -4.80 14.31 4.35
CA LEU A 74 -5.82 14.65 5.33
C LEU A 74 -6.46 15.99 5.00
N GLU A 75 -7.76 16.07 5.17
CA GLU A 75 -8.51 17.33 5.20
C GLU A 75 -8.16 18.13 6.47
N ALA A 76 -8.58 19.40 6.50
CA ALA A 76 -8.31 20.29 7.62
C ALA A 76 -8.88 19.79 8.97
N ASP A 77 -9.91 18.95 8.93
CA ASP A 77 -10.52 18.30 10.10
C ASP A 77 -9.87 16.95 10.47
N GLY A 78 -8.84 16.53 9.74
CA GLY A 78 -8.16 15.26 9.91
C GLY A 78 -8.87 14.06 9.27
N SER A 79 -9.98 14.29 8.55
CA SER A 79 -10.64 13.25 7.77
C SER A 79 -9.85 12.92 6.49
N VAL A 80 -10.17 11.78 5.88
CA VAL A 80 -9.62 11.40 4.58
C VAL A 80 -10.76 11.39 3.57
N SER A 81 -10.65 12.20 2.51
CA SER A 81 -11.59 12.24 1.41
C SER A 81 -10.97 11.58 0.18
N PHE A 82 -11.61 10.55 -0.35
CA PHE A 82 -11.18 9.90 -1.59
C PHE A 82 -12.36 9.27 -2.33
N SER A 83 -12.17 9.01 -3.61
CA SER A 83 -13.06 8.18 -4.45
C SER A 83 -12.29 6.95 -4.90
N GLU A 84 -12.88 5.76 -4.73
CA GLU A 84 -12.27 4.52 -5.21
C GLU A 84 -12.11 4.55 -6.73
N GLU A 85 -13.06 5.15 -7.44
CA GLU A 85 -13.01 5.35 -8.90
C GLU A 85 -11.81 6.22 -9.30
N ALA A 86 -11.58 7.33 -8.59
CA ALA A 86 -10.43 8.20 -8.83
C ALA A 86 -9.09 7.49 -8.56
N ILE A 87 -9.04 6.61 -7.55
CA ILE A 87 -7.86 5.79 -7.25
C ILE A 87 -7.59 4.78 -8.37
N ILE A 88 -8.63 4.09 -8.84
CA ILE A 88 -8.53 3.15 -9.97
C ILE A 88 -8.03 3.91 -11.21
N GLN A 89 -8.64 5.06 -11.52
CA GLN A 89 -8.23 5.89 -12.66
C GLN A 89 -6.77 6.34 -12.54
N TYR A 90 -6.33 6.78 -11.36
CA TYR A 90 -4.93 7.14 -11.12
C TYR A 90 -3.98 5.97 -11.39
N PHE A 91 -4.33 4.75 -10.94
CA PHE A 91 -3.53 3.57 -11.20
C PHE A 91 -3.48 3.23 -12.69
N GLU A 92 -4.63 3.17 -13.36
CA GLU A 92 -4.74 2.71 -14.74
C GLU A 92 -4.19 3.71 -15.76
N GLU A 93 -4.39 5.01 -15.54
CA GLU A 93 -4.02 6.06 -16.49
C GLU A 93 -2.63 6.64 -16.23
N PHE A 94 -2.14 6.59 -14.99
CA PHE A 94 -0.86 7.22 -14.64
C PHE A 94 0.15 6.26 -14.00
N ALA A 95 -0.13 5.73 -12.81
CA ALA A 95 0.90 5.09 -12.00
C ALA A 95 1.41 3.79 -12.63
N PHE A 96 0.50 2.90 -13.08
CA PHE A 96 0.89 1.65 -13.73
C PHE A 96 1.45 1.87 -15.12
N GLN A 97 0.94 2.84 -15.89
CA GLN A 97 1.52 3.21 -17.18
C GLN A 97 2.97 3.67 -17.04
N THR A 98 3.24 4.48 -16.01
CA THR A 98 4.58 4.99 -15.73
C THR A 98 5.50 3.88 -15.24
N ALA A 99 5.04 3.08 -14.28
CA ALA A 99 5.81 1.96 -13.74
C ALA A 99 6.16 0.93 -14.83
N GLU A 100 5.21 0.56 -15.67
CA GLU A 100 5.40 -0.40 -16.76
C GLU A 100 6.45 0.09 -17.77
N LYS A 101 6.39 1.38 -18.16
CA LYS A 101 7.42 1.98 -19.03
C LYS A 101 8.82 1.90 -18.42
N VAL A 102 8.96 2.16 -17.12
CA VAL A 102 10.25 2.10 -16.42
C VAL A 102 10.75 0.66 -16.34
N ILE A 103 9.90 -0.29 -15.93
CA ILE A 103 10.25 -1.71 -15.82
C ILE A 103 10.65 -2.25 -17.20
N MET A 104 9.87 -1.99 -18.24
CA MET A 104 10.19 -2.43 -19.61
C MET A 104 11.53 -1.88 -20.09
N LYS A 105 11.85 -0.61 -19.80
CA LYS A 105 13.16 -0.03 -20.12
C LYS A 105 14.32 -0.75 -19.40
N LEU A 106 14.11 -1.23 -18.18
CA LEU A 106 15.11 -1.97 -17.41
C LEU A 106 15.23 -3.44 -17.84
N LEU A 107 14.22 -3.99 -18.50
CA LEU A 107 14.21 -5.38 -18.99
C LEU A 107 14.78 -5.53 -20.42
N ILE A 108 14.89 -4.44 -21.19
CA ILE A 108 15.53 -4.43 -22.53
C ILE A 108 17.06 -4.27 -22.37
N ILE A 109 17.68 -5.11 -21.53
CA ILE A 109 19.15 -5.28 -21.47
C ILE A 109 19.55 -6.41 -22.40
#